data_AF-A0A4Y9ZWF9-F1
#
_entry.id   AF-A0A4Y9ZWF9-F1
#
_cell.length_a   1.000
_cell.length_b   1.000
_cell.length_c   1.000
_cell.angle_alpha   90.00
_cell.angle_beta   90.00
_cell.angle_gamma   90.00
#
_symmetry.space_group_name_H-M   'P 1'
#
loop_
_entity.id
_entity.type
_entity.pdbx_description
1 polymer ?
#
loop_
_entity_poly.entity_id
_entity_poly.type
_entity_poly.pdbx_seq_one_letter_code
_entity_poly.pdbx_strand_id
1 'polypeptide(L)'
;QTLQTSIAVAMKARQAVRFSRLELDAAKQTLKNASPQKQEHARLEVENAEDDLVQKTEVAITLMKAVLDSPEPIKNLNELIKAQLVYHAAAAESLSAVQGEIEELSVAAEGEYSSLLNVLGFWALTHGQVPFAVMTSVAKGFWPCVASQPPKKFSISMITLYLPGNATGIALNGLEGFKAAVVSADLAQKSM
;
A
#
# COMPACT_ATOMS: atom_id res chain seq x y z
N GLN A 1 -22.38 9.49 20.61
CA GLN A 1 -22.75 9.99 19.27
C GLN A 1 -21.47 9.97 18.46
N THR A 2 -21.43 9.30 17.31
CA THR A 2 -20.21 9.26 16.48
C THR A 2 -20.07 10.58 15.73
N LEU A 3 -18.84 11.02 15.49
CA LEU A 3 -18.55 12.29 14.83
C LEU A 3 -19.23 12.45 13.46
N GLN A 4 -19.41 11.36 12.73
CA GLN A 4 -20.20 11.32 11.49
C GLN A 4 -21.66 11.75 11.69
N THR A 5 -22.28 11.29 12.78
CA THR A 5 -23.67 11.66 13.10
C THR A 5 -23.78 13.11 13.55
N SER A 6 -22.83 13.65 14.31
CA SER A 6 -22.85 15.06 14.72
C SER A 6 -22.62 16.00 13.54
N ILE A 7 -21.73 15.64 12.60
CA ILE A 7 -21.54 16.39 11.34
C ILE A 7 -22.83 16.37 10.51
N ALA A 8 -23.44 15.20 10.30
CA ALA A 8 -24.66 15.09 9.49
C ALA A 8 -25.81 15.94 10.07
N VAL A 9 -25.98 15.92 11.39
CA VAL A 9 -26.98 16.73 12.09
C VAL A 9 -26.66 18.22 11.99
N ALA A 10 -25.39 18.63 12.15
CA ALA A 10 -24.98 20.02 11.98
C ALA A 10 -25.18 20.52 10.53
N MET A 11 -24.92 19.67 9.52
CA MET A 11 -25.17 19.97 8.12
C MET A 11 -26.66 20.14 7.82
N LYS A 12 -27.51 19.27 8.38
CA LYS A 12 -28.96 19.41 8.28
C LYS A 12 -29.46 20.71 8.92
N ALA A 13 -28.90 21.08 10.08
CA ALA A 13 -29.24 22.34 10.73
C ALA A 13 -28.80 23.57 9.90
N ARG A 14 -27.61 23.53 9.26
CA ARG A 14 -27.20 24.58 8.30
C ARG A 14 -28.18 24.71 7.13
N GLN A 15 -28.65 23.59 6.60
CA GLN A 15 -29.61 23.59 5.50
C GLN A 15 -30.97 24.13 5.95
N ALA A 16 -31.41 23.81 7.17
CA ALA A 16 -32.63 24.37 7.75
C ALA A 16 -32.57 25.90 7.89
N VAL A 17 -31.44 26.47 8.30
CA VAL A 17 -31.24 27.93 8.34
C VAL A 17 -31.31 28.56 6.94
N ARG A 18 -30.78 27.88 5.91
CA ARG A 18 -30.89 28.37 4.53
C ARG A 18 -32.34 28.36 4.06
N PHE A 19 -33.08 27.30 4.39
CA PHE A 19 -34.48 27.20 4.04
C PHE A 19 -35.33 28.26 4.73
N SER A 20 -35.14 28.48 6.04
CA SER A 20 -35.88 29.52 6.77
C SER A 20 -35.57 30.94 6.31
N ARG A 21 -34.35 31.19 5.80
CA ARG A 21 -34.04 32.47 5.13
C ARG A 21 -34.88 32.66 3.87
N LEU A 22 -35.02 31.61 3.06
CA LEU A 22 -35.87 31.66 1.86
C LEU A 22 -37.35 31.83 2.23
N GLU A 23 -37.82 31.19 3.30
CA GLU A 23 -39.18 31.38 3.84
C GLU A 23 -39.42 32.82 4.29
N LEU A 24 -38.47 33.40 5.02
CA LEU A 24 -38.52 34.80 5.44
C LEU A 24 -38.54 35.77 4.24
N ASP A 25 -37.69 35.53 3.25
CA ASP A 25 -37.65 36.34 2.03
C ASP A 25 -38.97 36.24 1.25
N ALA A 26 -39.56 35.05 1.16
CA ALA A 26 -40.87 34.82 0.52
C ALA A 26 -42.01 35.50 1.30
N ALA A 27 -42.02 35.43 2.63
CA ALA A 27 -42.99 36.11 3.48
C ALA A 27 -42.86 37.64 3.35
N LYS A 28 -41.64 38.16 3.33
CA LYS A 28 -41.37 39.60 3.10
C LYS A 28 -41.83 40.06 1.72
N GLN A 29 -41.64 39.24 0.69
CA GLN A 29 -42.14 39.54 -0.65
C GLN A 29 -43.67 39.52 -0.70
N THR A 30 -44.31 38.59 0.01
CA THR A 30 -45.76 38.50 0.12
C THR A 30 -46.35 39.71 0.83
N LEU A 31 -45.72 40.17 1.92
CA LEU A 31 -46.12 41.39 2.64
C LEU A 31 -46.04 42.65 1.76
N LYS A 32 -45.02 42.76 0.90
CA LYS A 32 -44.89 43.90 -0.03
C LYS A 32 -46.01 43.98 -1.07
N ASN A 33 -46.57 42.83 -1.47
CA ASN A 33 -47.60 42.72 -2.50
C ASN A 33 -49.01 42.51 -1.93
N ALA A 34 -49.15 42.47 -0.60
CA ALA A 34 -50.42 42.20 0.06
C ALA A 34 -51.41 43.37 -0.07
N SER A 35 -52.68 43.06 -0.31
CA SER A 35 -53.75 44.06 -0.27
C SER A 35 -54.03 44.50 1.18
N PRO A 36 -54.63 45.67 1.41
CA PRO A 36 -54.89 46.19 2.75
C PRO A 36 -55.71 45.23 3.65
N GLN A 37 -56.59 44.41 3.07
CA GLN A 37 -57.37 43.43 3.83
C GLN A 37 -56.56 42.21 4.30
N LYS A 38 -55.44 41.89 3.62
CA LYS A 38 -54.56 40.75 3.96
C LYS A 38 -53.25 41.19 4.63
N GLN A 39 -53.07 42.50 4.80
CA GLN A 39 -51.83 43.08 5.30
C GLN A 39 -51.50 42.64 6.73
N GLU A 40 -52.52 42.50 7.58
CA GLU A 40 -52.32 42.04 8.95
C GLU A 40 -51.89 40.57 9.02
N HIS A 41 -52.50 39.71 8.20
CA HIS A 41 -52.10 38.30 8.09
C HIS A 41 -50.67 38.16 7.57
N ALA A 42 -50.32 38.93 6.55
CA ALA A 42 -48.96 38.92 5.99
C ALA A 42 -47.91 39.47 6.97
N ARG A 43 -48.28 40.35 7.91
CA ARG A 43 -47.38 40.80 8.99
C ARG A 43 -47.09 39.68 9.98
N LEU A 44 -48.13 38.95 10.41
CA LEU A 44 -47.98 37.80 11.30
C LEU A 44 -47.15 36.68 10.66
N GLU A 45 -47.31 36.43 9.35
CA GLU A 45 -46.47 35.45 8.63
C GLU A 45 -44.99 35.84 8.61
N VAL A 46 -44.67 37.13 8.48
CA VAL A 46 -43.29 37.61 8.54
C VAL A 46 -42.72 37.46 9.95
N GLU A 47 -43.48 37.84 10.98
CA GLU A 47 -43.07 37.69 12.39
C GLU A 47 -42.78 36.21 12.72
N ASN A 48 -43.70 35.31 12.37
CA ASN A 48 -43.50 33.87 12.57
C ASN A 48 -42.26 33.34 11.83
N ALA A 49 -42.00 33.80 10.60
CA ALA A 49 -40.82 33.39 9.85
C ALA A 49 -39.50 33.96 10.42
N GLU A 50 -39.54 35.13 11.06
CA GLU A 50 -38.39 35.72 11.75
C GLU A 50 -38.03 34.93 13.02
N ASP A 51 -39.02 34.59 13.84
CA ASP A 51 -38.83 33.76 15.03
C ASP A 51 -38.27 32.37 14.66
N ASP A 52 -38.82 31.75 13.61
CA ASP A 52 -38.35 30.48 13.07
C ASP A 52 -36.88 30.54 12.61
N LEU A 53 -36.48 31.65 11.98
CA LEU A 53 -35.09 31.87 11.56
C LEU A 53 -34.17 32.00 12.77
N VAL A 54 -34.57 32.73 13.81
CA VAL A 54 -33.79 32.88 15.05
C VAL A 54 -33.60 31.53 15.70
N GLN A 55 -34.68 30.78 15.93
CA GLN A 55 -34.64 29.46 16.58
C GLN A 55 -33.78 28.46 15.78
N LYS A 56 -33.98 28.34 14.46
CA LYS A 56 -33.19 27.43 13.62
C LYS A 56 -31.71 27.83 13.62
N THR A 57 -31.39 29.12 13.72
CA THR A 57 -30.00 29.61 13.78
C THR A 57 -29.34 29.28 15.12
N GLU A 58 -30.03 29.45 16.24
CA GLU A 58 -29.51 29.10 17.58
C GLU A 58 -29.22 27.61 17.70
N VAL A 59 -30.14 26.77 17.22
CA VAL A 59 -29.96 25.32 17.16
C VAL A 59 -28.76 24.96 16.28
N ALA A 60 -28.64 25.58 15.11
CA ALA A 60 -27.52 25.32 14.21
C ALA A 60 -26.17 25.73 14.84
N ILE A 61 -26.10 26.87 15.52
CA ILE A 61 -24.89 27.32 16.23
C ILE A 61 -24.51 26.31 17.31
N THR A 62 -25.47 25.86 18.11
CA THR A 62 -25.24 24.90 19.20
C THR A 62 -24.69 23.58 18.67
N LEU A 63 -25.30 23.04 17.60
CA LEU A 63 -24.87 21.79 16.97
C LEU A 63 -23.49 21.92 16.31
N MET A 64 -23.18 23.07 15.71
CA MET A 64 -21.85 23.29 15.12
C MET A 64 -20.75 23.44 16.18
N LYS A 65 -21.04 24.09 17.32
CA LYS A 65 -20.12 24.17 18.45
C LYS A 65 -19.82 22.78 19.00
N ALA A 66 -20.84 21.94 19.17
CA ALA A 66 -20.68 20.57 19.62
C ALA A 66 -19.78 19.70 18.70
N VAL A 67 -19.76 19.98 17.39
CA VAL A 67 -18.81 19.32 16.46
C VAL A 67 -17.37 19.75 16.74
N LEU A 68 -17.14 21.03 17.01
CA LEU A 68 -15.79 21.57 17.26
C LEU A 68 -15.23 21.18 18.62
N ASP A 69 -16.10 21.04 19.64
CA ASP A 69 -15.69 20.70 21.01
C ASP A 69 -15.34 19.21 21.18
N SER A 70 -15.44 18.40 20.12
CA SER A 70 -15.17 16.96 20.17
C SER A 70 -13.67 16.66 19.91
N PRO A 71 -12.89 16.17 20.91
CA PRO A 71 -11.48 15.81 20.72
C PRO A 71 -11.29 14.43 20.05
N GLU A 72 -12.37 13.81 19.60
CA GLU A 72 -12.39 12.45 19.03
C GLU A 72 -11.49 12.28 17.78
N PRO A 73 -11.40 13.21 16.82
CA PRO A 73 -10.56 13.02 15.63
C PRO A 73 -9.08 12.90 15.98
N ILE A 74 -8.61 13.72 16.92
CA ILE A 74 -7.21 13.72 17.35
C ILE A 74 -6.89 12.41 18.09
N LYS A 75 -7.82 11.91 18.91
CA LYS A 75 -7.68 10.62 19.58
C LYS A 75 -7.64 9.47 18.58
N ASN A 76 -8.55 9.45 17.61
CA ASN A 76 -8.60 8.40 16.58
C ASN A 76 -7.33 8.39 15.71
N LEU A 77 -6.79 9.57 15.37
CA LEU A 77 -5.50 9.67 14.67
C LEU A 77 -4.34 9.16 15.53
N ASN A 78 -4.33 9.46 16.83
CA ASN A 78 -3.31 8.95 17.74
C ASN A 78 -3.35 7.42 17.85
N GLU A 79 -4.54 6.85 17.94
CA GLU A 79 -4.76 5.40 17.96
C GLU A 79 -4.34 4.74 16.64
N LEU A 80 -4.65 5.36 15.50
CA LEU A 80 -4.21 4.89 14.19
C LEU A 80 -2.68 4.88 14.08
N ILE A 81 -2.01 5.96 14.48
CA ILE A 81 -0.55 6.06 14.46
C ILE A 81 0.08 5.00 15.37
N LYS A 82 -0.48 4.78 16.57
CA LYS A 82 -0.02 3.73 17.48
C LYS A 82 -0.17 2.33 16.86
N ALA A 83 -1.31 2.04 16.24
CA ALA A 83 -1.54 0.76 15.57
C ALA A 83 -0.56 0.56 14.40
N GLN A 84 -0.32 1.60 13.59
CA GLN A 84 0.66 1.56 12.50
C GLN A 84 2.09 1.34 13.01
N LEU A 85 2.48 2.01 14.10
CA LEU A 85 3.79 1.83 14.72
C LEU A 85 4.00 0.38 15.16
N VAL A 86 3.02 -0.20 15.86
CA VAL A 86 3.09 -1.59 16.32
C VAL A 86 3.18 -2.56 15.14
N TYR A 87 2.38 -2.34 14.10
CA TYR A 87 2.40 -3.17 12.89
C TYR A 87 3.77 -3.15 12.20
N HIS A 88 4.35 -1.97 12.00
CA HIS A 88 5.65 -1.85 11.33
C HIS A 88 6.80 -2.37 12.20
N ALA A 89 6.72 -2.24 13.53
CA ALA A 89 7.69 -2.85 14.44
C ALA A 89 7.67 -4.38 14.34
N ALA A 90 6.48 -5.00 14.38
CA ALA A 90 6.34 -6.45 14.23
C ALA A 90 6.80 -6.96 12.85
N ALA A 91 6.55 -6.19 11.79
CA ALA A 91 7.05 -6.49 10.45
C ALA A 91 8.59 -6.42 10.39
N ALA A 92 9.20 -5.43 11.05
CA ALA A 92 10.65 -5.30 11.11
C ALA A 92 11.29 -6.47 11.87
N GLU A 93 10.71 -6.90 12.99
CA GLU A 93 11.15 -8.09 13.73
C GLU A 93 11.09 -9.35 12.87
N SER A 94 9.98 -9.53 12.12
CA SER A 94 9.81 -10.69 11.22
C SER A 94 10.83 -10.67 10.08
N LEU A 95 11.09 -9.51 9.47
CA LEU A 95 12.09 -9.37 8.41
C LEU A 95 13.51 -9.60 8.94
N SER A 96 13.82 -9.15 10.16
CA SER A 96 15.11 -9.39 10.79
C SER A 96 15.35 -10.89 11.05
N ALA A 97 14.31 -11.64 11.40
CA ALA A 97 14.42 -13.10 11.55
C ALA A 97 14.74 -13.78 10.21
N VAL A 98 13.98 -13.45 9.16
CA VAL A 98 14.20 -14.00 7.80
C VAL A 98 15.58 -13.61 7.26
N GLN A 99 16.05 -12.39 7.53
CA GLN A 99 17.40 -11.97 7.15
C GLN A 99 18.47 -12.88 7.78
N GLY A 100 18.35 -13.19 9.08
CA GLY A 100 19.30 -14.08 9.76
C GLY A 100 19.32 -15.48 9.15
N GLU A 101 18.14 -16.04 8.83
CA GLU A 101 18.04 -17.34 8.13
C GLU A 101 18.72 -17.32 6.76
N ILE A 102 18.55 -16.23 5.99
CA ILE A 102 19.20 -16.08 4.68
C ILE A 102 20.73 -15.94 4.82
N GLU A 103 21.21 -15.22 5.83
CA GLU A 103 22.64 -15.08 6.09
C GLU A 103 23.28 -16.44 6.44
N GLU A 104 22.65 -17.26 7.29
CA GLU A 104 23.12 -18.62 7.58
C GLU A 104 23.16 -19.50 6.32
N LEU A 105 22.11 -19.47 5.49
CA LEU A 105 22.06 -20.22 4.24
C LEU A 105 23.14 -19.76 3.25
N SER A 106 23.43 -18.46 3.20
CA SER A 106 24.48 -17.89 2.35
C SER A 106 25.87 -18.38 2.77
N VAL A 107 26.17 -18.33 4.07
CA VAL A 107 27.47 -18.80 4.61
C VAL A 107 27.63 -20.31 4.41
N ALA A 108 26.56 -21.09 4.60
CA ALA A 108 26.59 -22.53 4.34
C ALA A 108 26.91 -22.83 2.87
N ALA A 109 26.28 -22.12 1.94
CA ALA A 109 26.55 -22.28 0.51
C ALA A 109 28.00 -21.91 0.16
N GLU A 110 28.52 -20.78 0.65
CA GLU A 110 29.91 -20.36 0.43
C GLU A 110 30.93 -21.36 1.00
N GLY A 111 30.63 -21.97 2.15
CA GLY A 111 31.43 -23.01 2.77
C GLY A 111 31.50 -24.29 1.93
N GLU A 112 30.36 -24.74 1.39
CA GLU A 112 30.31 -25.88 0.48
C GLU A 112 31.13 -25.61 -0.79
N TYR A 113 30.98 -24.44 -1.41
CA TYR A 113 31.78 -24.05 -2.57
C TYR A 113 33.28 -24.05 -2.30
N SER A 114 33.70 -23.48 -1.17
CA SER A 114 35.12 -23.41 -0.78
C SER A 114 35.71 -24.79 -0.48
N SER A 115 34.92 -25.67 0.13
CA SER A 115 35.33 -27.05 0.41
C SER A 115 35.50 -27.87 -0.87
N LEU A 116 34.58 -27.73 -1.83
CA LEU A 116 34.64 -28.41 -3.12
C LEU A 116 35.85 -27.95 -3.92
N LEU A 117 36.18 -26.65 -3.90
CA LEU A 117 37.37 -26.13 -4.57
C LEU A 117 38.67 -26.62 -3.93
N ASN A 118 38.74 -26.74 -2.60
CA ASN A 118 39.91 -27.29 -1.93
C ASN A 118 40.08 -28.80 -2.20
N VAL A 119 38.99 -29.56 -2.19
CA VAL A 119 39.00 -30.99 -2.55
C VAL A 119 39.41 -31.18 -4.01
N LEU A 120 38.85 -30.39 -4.93
CA LEU A 120 39.22 -30.38 -6.34
C LEU A 120 40.69 -29.98 -6.54
N GLY A 121 41.17 -28.96 -5.83
CA GLY A 121 42.56 -28.51 -5.87
C GLY A 121 43.52 -29.58 -5.37
N PHE A 122 43.21 -30.24 -4.26
CA PHE A 122 43.99 -31.35 -3.73
C PHE A 122 44.02 -32.56 -4.68
N TRP A 123 42.88 -32.89 -5.30
CA TRP A 123 42.79 -33.98 -6.27
C TRP A 123 43.55 -33.68 -7.57
N ALA A 124 43.47 -32.44 -8.05
CA ALA A 124 44.25 -31.96 -9.20
C ALA A 124 45.76 -32.00 -8.93
N LEU A 125 46.19 -31.66 -7.70
CA LEU A 125 47.59 -31.67 -7.30
C LEU A 125 48.16 -33.09 -7.14
N THR A 126 47.31 -34.07 -6.79
CA THR A 126 47.73 -35.46 -6.53
C THR A 126 47.62 -36.37 -7.74
N HIS A 127 46.72 -36.10 -8.69
CA HIS A 127 46.43 -37.01 -9.81
C HIS A 127 46.65 -36.39 -11.21
N GLY A 128 46.96 -35.09 -11.32
CA GLY A 128 47.28 -34.44 -12.60
C GLY A 128 46.15 -34.34 -13.62
N GLN A 129 44.94 -34.83 -13.29
CA GLN A 129 43.77 -34.80 -14.16
C GLN A 129 42.48 -34.70 -13.33
N VAL A 130 41.61 -33.73 -13.63
CA VAL A 130 40.34 -33.53 -12.92
C VAL A 130 39.30 -34.51 -13.46
N PRO A 131 38.68 -35.36 -12.62
CA PRO A 131 37.76 -36.40 -13.09
C PRO A 131 36.38 -35.79 -13.40
N PHE A 132 35.87 -36.09 -14.60
CA PHE A 132 34.58 -35.61 -15.13
C PHE A 132 33.39 -35.84 -14.16
N ALA A 133 33.46 -36.87 -13.33
CA ALA A 133 32.45 -37.18 -12.31
C ALA A 133 32.28 -36.06 -11.26
N VAL A 134 33.36 -35.36 -10.86
CA VAL A 134 33.28 -34.31 -9.84
C VAL A 134 32.63 -33.04 -10.40
N MET A 135 32.87 -32.71 -11.68
CA MET A 135 32.16 -31.61 -12.36
C MET A 135 30.64 -31.84 -12.37
N THR A 136 30.17 -33.08 -12.54
CA THR A 136 28.72 -33.37 -12.54
C THR A 136 28.07 -33.29 -11.15
N SER A 137 28.81 -33.49 -10.05
CA SER A 137 28.29 -33.30 -8.68
C SER A 137 28.19 -31.83 -8.31
N VAL A 138 29.15 -30.99 -8.69
CA VAL A 138 29.07 -29.52 -8.48
C VAL A 138 27.88 -28.92 -9.24
N ALA A 139 27.63 -29.41 -10.46
CA ALA A 139 26.47 -28.99 -11.26
C ALA A 139 25.11 -29.42 -10.64
N LYS A 140 25.06 -30.57 -9.95
CA LYS A 140 23.85 -31.06 -9.28
C LYS A 140 23.57 -30.35 -7.95
N GLY A 141 24.60 -29.91 -7.23
CA GLY A 141 24.45 -29.14 -5.98
C GLY A 141 23.87 -27.74 -6.16
N PHE A 142 24.08 -27.12 -7.33
CA PHE A 142 23.58 -25.76 -7.62
C PHE A 142 22.10 -25.70 -8.04
N TRP A 143 21.48 -26.83 -8.38
CA TRP A 143 20.16 -26.88 -9.02
C TRP A 143 18.98 -27.56 -8.27
N PRO A 144 18.93 -27.79 -6.94
CA PRO A 144 17.72 -28.35 -6.33
C PRO A 144 16.52 -27.38 -6.33
N CYS A 145 16.74 -26.06 -6.43
CA CYS A 145 15.67 -25.08 -6.18
C CYS A 145 14.79 -24.76 -7.41
N VAL A 146 15.23 -25.08 -8.63
CA VAL A 146 14.51 -24.78 -9.89
C VAL A 146 13.71 -25.97 -10.44
N ALA A 147 13.75 -27.14 -9.78
CA ALA A 147 13.10 -28.35 -10.29
C ALA A 147 11.64 -28.56 -9.81
N SER A 148 11.11 -27.75 -8.89
CA SER A 148 9.74 -27.98 -8.34
C SER A 148 8.63 -27.08 -8.91
N GLN A 149 8.92 -26.17 -9.84
CA GLN A 149 7.86 -25.37 -10.48
C GLN A 149 7.51 -25.91 -11.87
N PRO A 150 6.22 -26.17 -12.18
CA PRO A 150 5.80 -26.53 -13.52
C PRO A 150 6.12 -25.40 -14.51
N PRO A 151 6.39 -25.70 -15.79
CA PRO A 151 6.89 -24.73 -16.76
C PRO A 151 5.82 -23.68 -17.08
N LYS A 152 5.79 -22.58 -16.32
CA LYS A 152 5.16 -21.35 -16.76
C LYS A 152 6.25 -20.49 -17.35
N LYS A 153 6.11 -20.19 -18.65
CA LYS A 153 7.00 -19.37 -19.47
C LYS A 153 7.49 -18.14 -18.69
N PHE A 154 8.72 -18.20 -18.19
CA PHE A 154 9.39 -17.04 -17.61
C PHE A 154 9.74 -16.11 -18.77
N SER A 155 8.95 -15.04 -18.93
CA SER A 155 9.26 -13.96 -19.85
C SER A 155 10.46 -13.19 -19.29
N ILE A 156 11.57 -13.20 -20.01
CA ILE A 156 12.84 -12.49 -19.72
C ILE A 156 12.62 -10.98 -19.93
N SER A 157 11.68 -10.38 -19.22
CA SER A 157 11.36 -8.96 -19.31
C SER A 157 11.25 -8.28 -17.94
N MET A 158 11.45 -9.03 -16.85
CA MET A 158 11.22 -8.55 -15.48
C MET A 158 12.49 -8.53 -14.60
N ILE A 159 13.68 -8.54 -15.22
CA ILE A 159 14.98 -8.32 -14.53
C ILE A 159 15.66 -7.07 -15.13
N THR A 160 14.89 -6.04 -15.44
CA THR A 160 15.43 -4.73 -15.88
C THR A 160 14.68 -3.57 -15.24
N LEU A 161 14.23 -3.73 -14.00
CA LEU A 161 13.84 -2.58 -13.19
C LEU A 161 14.56 -2.67 -11.86
N TYR A 162 15.23 -1.56 -11.52
CA TYR A 162 15.92 -1.27 -10.27
C TYR A 162 17.40 -1.69 -10.13
N LEU A 163 18.27 -1.07 -10.93
CA LEU A 163 19.61 -0.68 -10.49
C LEU A 163 19.92 0.73 -11.02
N PRO A 164 20.21 1.72 -10.17
CA PRO A 164 20.67 3.03 -10.63
C PRO A 164 22.12 2.92 -11.11
N GLY A 165 22.36 3.45 -12.30
CA GLY A 165 23.62 4.06 -12.74
C GLY A 165 24.94 3.34 -12.48
N ASN A 166 25.56 2.91 -13.59
CA ASN A 166 27.02 2.85 -13.78
C ASN A 166 27.74 1.54 -13.42
N ALA A 167 27.50 0.47 -14.20
CA ALA A 167 28.44 -0.65 -14.36
C ALA A 167 28.15 -1.48 -15.63
N THR A 168 28.01 -0.84 -16.80
CA THR A 168 27.90 -1.55 -18.08
C THR A 168 29.28 -1.72 -18.70
N GLY A 169 29.88 -2.90 -18.53
CA GLY A 169 31.12 -3.25 -19.23
C GLY A 169 31.56 -4.71 -19.13
N ILE A 170 31.20 -5.41 -18.04
CA ILE A 170 31.75 -6.76 -17.78
C ILE A 170 30.70 -7.89 -17.95
N ALA A 171 29.40 -7.58 -17.94
CA ALA A 171 28.33 -8.58 -17.88
C ALA A 171 27.82 -9.12 -19.24
N LEU A 172 28.35 -8.66 -20.38
CA LEU A 172 27.87 -9.12 -21.70
C LEU A 172 28.50 -10.45 -22.16
N ASN A 173 29.73 -10.76 -21.73
CA ASN A 173 30.41 -11.99 -22.16
C ASN A 173 29.92 -13.25 -21.41
N GLY A 174 29.37 -13.11 -20.21
CA GLY A 174 28.81 -14.22 -19.44
C GLY A 174 27.43 -14.67 -19.94
N LEU A 175 26.64 -13.77 -20.53
CA LEU A 175 25.28 -14.04 -20.97
C LEU A 175 25.22 -14.85 -22.28
N GLU A 176 26.19 -14.66 -23.17
CA GLU A 176 26.35 -15.44 -24.41
C GLU A 176 26.70 -16.91 -24.10
N GLY A 177 27.61 -17.14 -23.14
CA GLY A 177 27.95 -18.48 -22.67
C GLY A 177 26.77 -19.22 -22.01
N PHE A 178 25.92 -18.48 -21.28
CA PHE A 178 24.72 -19.04 -20.65
C PHE A 178 23.65 -19.43 -21.68
N LYS A 179 23.48 -18.63 -22.74
CA LYS A 179 22.59 -18.99 -23.86
C LYS A 179 23.07 -20.24 -24.61
N ALA A 180 24.37 -20.37 -24.85
CA ALA A 180 24.94 -21.55 -25.52
C ALA A 180 24.78 -22.84 -24.68
N ALA A 181 24.95 -22.75 -23.36
CA ALA A 181 24.79 -23.87 -22.45
C ALA A 181 23.33 -24.36 -22.37
N VAL A 182 22.36 -23.43 -22.36
CA VAL A 182 20.92 -23.76 -22.33
C VAL A 182 20.47 -24.43 -23.64
N VAL A 183 20.92 -23.94 -24.80
CA VAL A 183 20.57 -24.55 -26.10
C VAL A 183 21.20 -25.94 -26.27
N SER A 184 22.41 -26.16 -25.74
CA SER A 184 23.08 -27.47 -25.81
C SER A 184 22.40 -28.52 -24.91
N ALA A 185 21.86 -28.10 -23.76
CA ALA A 185 21.11 -28.98 -22.86
C ALA A 185 19.77 -29.43 -23.47
N ASP A 186 19.10 -28.53 -24.20
CA ASP A 186 17.80 -28.79 -24.84
C ASP A 186 17.91 -29.78 -26.01
N LEU A 187 19.06 -29.80 -26.72
CA LEU A 187 19.33 -30.78 -27.78
C LEU A 187 19.68 -32.17 -27.23
N ALA A 188 20.34 -32.26 -26.07
CA ALA A 188 20.66 -33.53 -25.43
C ALA A 188 19.42 -34.24 -24.85
N GLN A 189 18.40 -33.47 -24.46
CA GLN A 189 17.14 -34.01 -23.94
C GLN A 189 16.21 -34.56 -25.05
N LYS A 190 16.50 -34.25 -26.32
CA LYS A 190 15.69 -34.65 -27.48
C LYS A 190 16.25 -35.87 -28.23
N SER A 191 17.37 -36.43 -27.78
CA SER A 191 18.00 -37.64 -28.36
C SER A 191 18.05 -38.84 -27.40
N MET A 192 17.25 -38.84 -26.33
CA MET A 192 16.93 -40.04 -25.51
C MET A 192 15.45 -40.39 -25.65
#